data_AF-A0A1V0U9N5-F1
#
_entry.id   AF-A0A1V0U9N5-F1
#
_cell.length_a   1.000
_cell.length_b   1.000
_cell.length_c   1.000
_cell.angle_alpha   90.00
_cell.angle_beta   90.00
_cell.angle_gamma   90.00
#
_symmetry.space_group_name_H-M   'P 1'
#
loop_
_entity.id
_entity.type
_entity.pdbx_description
1 polymer ?
#
loop_
_entity_poly.entity_id
_entity_poly.type
_entity_poly.pdbx_seq_one_letter_code
_entity_poly.pdbx_strand_id
1 'polypeptide(L)'
;MLFRETAGTNAGRAADGGTDARPDGRGRTYRSARTGLRAGVVVAAVAAALVSCTQASSGGGPGADVPGTSPEPAADRARGAESAGDADRAGREAPTREDTAVPSPEPALVRDAFATLQATLGETCTPGAGDCAYFLGRVTQELTELDESMRADSKGPGHFAKPLADMKALFATLGEDRTEAHLEKHFSAIVGTRDGINTWMQEHPDDYR
;
A
#
# COMPACT_ATOMS: atom_id res chain seq x y z
N MET A 1 -18.08 -43.66 -41.38
CA MET A 1 -18.31 -45.07 -40.97
C MET A 1 -18.50 -45.07 -39.47
N LEU A 2 -19.76 -45.25 -39.03
CA LEU A 2 -20.13 -45.46 -37.63
C LEU A 2 -19.89 -46.94 -37.29
N PHE A 3 -19.40 -47.24 -36.08
CA PHE A 3 -19.58 -48.55 -35.47
C PHE A 3 -20.19 -48.39 -34.05
N ARG A 4 -21.22 -49.21 -33.86
CA ARG A 4 -22.21 -49.36 -32.78
C ARG A 4 -21.60 -50.09 -31.56
N GLU A 5 -21.99 -49.72 -30.32
CA GLU A 5 -22.90 -50.46 -29.39
C GLU A 5 -22.15 -51.58 -28.60
N THR A 6 -22.20 -51.68 -27.27
CA THR A 6 -23.35 -52.19 -26.48
C THR A 6 -23.28 -51.81 -24.99
N ALA A 7 -24.46 -51.61 -24.41
CA ALA A 7 -24.75 -51.49 -22.98
C ALA A 7 -24.52 -52.80 -22.20
N GLY A 8 -24.33 -52.68 -20.88
CA GLY A 8 -24.24 -53.81 -19.95
C GLY A 8 -24.62 -53.39 -18.52
N THR A 9 -25.93 -53.25 -18.29
CA THR A 9 -26.57 -53.21 -16.96
C THR A 9 -26.20 -54.47 -16.18
N ASN A 10 -25.80 -54.32 -14.91
CA ASN A 10 -25.93 -55.41 -13.95
C ASN A 10 -26.58 -54.91 -12.67
N ALA A 11 -27.70 -55.54 -12.36
CA ALA A 11 -28.59 -55.28 -11.26
C ALA A 11 -28.61 -56.50 -10.33
N GLY A 12 -28.76 -56.25 -9.04
CA GLY A 12 -29.16 -57.24 -8.04
C GLY A 12 -28.03 -57.62 -7.06
N ARG A 13 -28.29 -57.84 -5.77
CA ARG A 13 -29.58 -57.92 -5.06
C ARG A 13 -29.32 -57.92 -3.54
N ALA A 14 -30.24 -57.24 -2.87
CA ALA A 14 -30.67 -57.23 -1.46
C ALA A 14 -30.32 -58.38 -0.50
N ALA A 15 -30.22 -58.00 0.79
CA ALA A 15 -30.92 -58.56 1.97
C ALA A 15 -30.19 -58.03 3.24
N ASP A 16 -30.77 -57.76 4.41
CA ASP A 16 -32.14 -57.56 4.93
C ASP A 16 -31.99 -57.22 6.44
N GLY A 17 -33.04 -56.66 7.07
CA GLY A 17 -33.20 -56.53 8.53
C GLY A 17 -32.70 -55.19 9.15
N GLY A 18 -33.51 -54.31 9.73
CA GLY A 18 -34.88 -54.40 10.24
C GLY A 18 -34.90 -54.71 11.74
N THR A 19 -35.07 -53.71 12.60
CA THR A 19 -35.99 -53.71 13.77
C THR A 19 -35.98 -52.36 14.51
N ASP A 20 -37.20 -51.92 14.82
CA ASP A 20 -37.67 -50.83 15.69
C ASP A 20 -36.91 -50.59 17.01
N ALA A 21 -36.79 -49.30 17.37
CA ALA A 21 -36.87 -48.85 18.75
C ALA A 21 -37.42 -47.40 18.86
N ARG A 22 -38.70 -47.36 19.23
CA ARG A 22 -39.54 -46.34 19.90
C ARG A 22 -38.86 -45.06 20.47
N PRO A 23 -39.55 -43.89 20.42
CA PRO A 23 -39.08 -42.63 20.99
C PRO A 23 -39.45 -42.50 22.48
N ASP A 24 -38.57 -41.91 23.28
CA ASP A 24 -38.94 -41.35 24.59
C ASP A 24 -38.18 -40.06 24.88
N GLY A 25 -38.93 -39.06 25.32
CA GLY A 25 -38.50 -37.67 25.43
C GLY A 25 -37.76 -37.36 26.73
N ARG A 26 -36.92 -36.33 26.65
CA ARG A 26 -36.52 -35.37 27.69
C ARG A 26 -35.48 -34.47 27.02
N GLY A 27 -35.78 -33.25 26.61
CA GLY A 27 -36.29 -32.18 27.45
C GLY A 27 -35.18 -31.15 27.62
N ARG A 28 -35.08 -30.20 26.68
CA ARG A 28 -34.64 -28.83 27.02
C ARG A 28 -35.18 -27.83 26.01
N THR A 29 -36.38 -27.37 26.34
CA THR A 29 -36.94 -26.12 25.86
C THR A 29 -36.01 -24.96 26.23
N TYR A 30 -35.51 -24.21 25.25
CA TYR A 30 -35.26 -22.79 25.45
C TYR A 30 -36.27 -22.03 24.59
N ARG A 31 -37.41 -21.70 25.21
CA ARG A 31 -38.29 -20.66 24.69
C ARG A 31 -37.71 -19.31 25.08
N SER A 32 -37.69 -18.44 24.08
CA SER A 32 -38.02 -17.02 24.15
C SER A 32 -37.21 -16.11 25.07
N ALA A 33 -36.52 -15.16 24.42
CA ALA A 33 -36.88 -13.76 24.60
C ALA A 33 -36.75 -13.03 23.25
N ARG A 34 -37.91 -12.71 22.66
CA ARG A 34 -38.04 -11.59 21.71
C ARG A 34 -38.21 -10.33 22.55
N THR A 35 -37.28 -9.39 22.43
CA THR A 35 -37.40 -7.97 22.82
C THR A 35 -36.06 -7.33 22.46
N GLY A 36 -35.94 -6.20 21.76
CA GLY A 36 -36.92 -5.29 21.20
C GLY A 36 -36.18 -4.30 20.31
N LEU A 37 -36.91 -3.83 19.31
CA LEU A 37 -36.56 -2.70 18.45
C LEU A 37 -36.25 -1.46 19.31
N ARG A 38 -35.08 -0.85 19.14
CA ARG A 38 -34.89 0.59 19.34
C ARG A 38 -34.05 1.16 18.21
N ALA A 39 -34.77 1.67 17.22
CA ALA A 39 -34.26 2.66 16.28
C ALA A 39 -33.80 3.89 17.07
N GLY A 40 -32.49 4.15 17.05
CA GLY A 40 -31.90 5.39 17.55
C GLY A 40 -31.48 6.23 16.35
N VAL A 41 -32.35 7.14 15.93
CA VAL A 41 -31.99 8.23 15.01
C VAL A 41 -31.29 9.29 15.85
N VAL A 42 -29.95 9.37 15.76
CA VAL A 42 -29.20 10.52 16.30
C VAL A 42 -28.94 11.46 15.13
N VAL A 43 -29.82 12.46 15.00
CA VAL A 43 -29.55 13.66 14.20
C VAL A 43 -28.70 14.57 15.08
N ALA A 44 -27.38 14.60 14.82
CA ALA A 44 -26.51 15.64 15.35
C ALA A 44 -26.32 16.70 14.27
N ALA A 45 -26.81 17.91 14.57
CA ALA A 45 -26.72 19.08 13.74
C ALA A 45 -25.30 19.65 13.65
N VAL A 46 -25.07 20.33 12.55
CA VAL A 46 -23.87 21.01 12.03
C VAL A 46 -23.22 21.98 13.02
N ALA A 47 -21.88 21.98 13.05
CA ALA A 47 -21.09 23.20 13.17
C ALA A 47 -19.80 23.06 12.35
N ALA A 48 -19.79 23.67 11.17
CA ALA A 48 -18.58 23.90 10.40
C ALA A 48 -17.74 24.97 11.10
N ALA A 49 -16.56 24.61 11.59
CA ALA A 49 -15.52 25.57 11.95
C ALA A 49 -14.53 25.65 10.79
N LEU A 50 -14.78 26.58 9.86
CA LEU A 50 -13.77 27.03 8.90
C LEU A 50 -12.75 27.88 9.67
N VAL A 51 -11.68 27.26 10.20
CA VAL A 51 -10.47 28.02 10.53
C VAL A 51 -9.74 28.29 9.23
N SER A 52 -10.05 29.46 8.70
CA SER A 52 -9.35 30.12 7.62
C SER A 52 -8.02 30.65 8.14
N CYS A 53 -6.91 29.98 7.86
CA CYS A 53 -5.58 30.59 7.96
C CYS A 53 -5.38 31.51 6.75
N THR A 54 -6.01 32.68 6.80
CA THR A 54 -5.61 33.82 5.98
C THR A 54 -4.31 34.38 6.56
N GLN A 55 -3.18 34.05 5.95
CA GLN A 55 -1.99 34.87 6.10
C GLN A 55 -2.03 35.92 4.99
N ALA A 56 -2.50 37.11 5.35
CA ALA A 56 -2.62 38.24 4.47
C ALA A 56 -1.25 38.68 3.95
N SER A 57 -1.24 38.94 2.65
CA SER A 57 -0.19 39.48 1.82
C SER A 57 0.51 40.71 2.41
N SER A 58 1.83 40.77 2.21
CA SER A 58 2.51 42.04 1.91
C SER A 58 2.86 42.02 0.43
N GLY A 59 1.97 42.55 -0.40
CA GLY A 59 2.21 42.83 -1.81
C GLY A 59 1.93 44.30 -2.08
N GLY A 60 2.90 44.99 -2.68
CA GLY A 60 2.79 46.35 -3.22
C GLY A 60 4.18 46.82 -3.65
N GLY A 61 4.49 47.13 -4.90
CA GLY A 61 3.66 47.28 -6.10
C GLY A 61 4.53 47.31 -7.38
N PRO A 62 3.98 47.72 -8.52
CA PRO A 62 4.53 47.44 -9.86
C PRO A 62 5.35 48.60 -10.46
N GLY A 63 6.27 48.29 -11.39
CA GLY A 63 6.84 49.31 -12.29
C GLY A 63 8.07 48.90 -13.10
N ALA A 64 7.87 48.79 -14.42
CA ALA A 64 8.76 49.17 -15.52
C ALA A 64 10.12 48.47 -15.76
N ASP A 65 10.14 47.63 -16.80
CA ASP A 65 10.91 47.75 -18.06
C ASP A 65 12.42 48.14 -18.13
N VAL A 66 13.10 47.35 -19.00
CA VAL A 66 14.35 47.51 -19.80
C VAL A 66 15.78 47.37 -19.20
N PRO A 67 16.79 46.96 -20.01
CA PRO A 67 17.88 46.05 -19.62
C PRO A 67 19.26 46.73 -19.64
N GLY A 68 20.32 46.06 -19.19
CA GLY A 68 21.67 46.64 -19.32
C GLY A 68 22.82 45.80 -18.77
N THR A 69 23.50 45.10 -19.69
CA THR A 69 24.97 45.01 -19.86
C THR A 69 25.92 44.94 -18.63
N SER A 70 26.74 43.87 -18.62
CA SER A 70 28.12 43.75 -18.08
C SER A 70 29.00 45.02 -18.21
N PRO A 71 30.19 45.15 -17.56
CA PRO A 71 31.10 44.09 -17.07
C PRO A 71 31.79 44.35 -15.70
N GLU A 72 32.66 43.41 -15.31
CA GLU A 72 33.66 43.51 -14.23
C GLU A 72 34.59 44.74 -14.38
N PRO A 73 35.38 45.03 -13.34
CA PRO A 73 36.82 45.06 -13.60
C PRO A 73 37.68 44.38 -12.52
N ALA A 74 38.75 43.77 -13.00
CA ALA A 74 39.92 43.32 -12.26
C ALA A 74 40.90 44.47 -11.98
N ALA A 75 41.61 44.41 -10.84
CA ALA A 75 42.99 44.88 -10.64
C ALA A 75 43.46 44.38 -9.25
N ASP A 76 44.36 43.40 -9.11
CA ASP A 76 45.79 43.35 -9.43
C ASP A 76 46.73 43.91 -8.33
N ARG A 77 47.25 42.94 -7.56
CA ARG A 77 48.63 42.73 -7.03
C ARG A 77 49.29 43.69 -6.02
N ALA A 78 49.94 42.96 -5.09
CA ALA A 78 51.32 43.09 -4.57
C ALA A 78 51.43 43.53 -3.10
N ARG A 79 52.38 43.09 -2.26
CA ARG A 79 53.35 41.98 -2.19
C ARG A 79 54.13 42.19 -0.87
N GLY A 80 54.57 41.11 -0.21
CA GLY A 80 55.62 41.12 0.82
C GLY A 80 55.26 40.24 2.03
N ALA A 81 55.64 38.95 2.09
CA ALA A 81 56.97 38.38 2.41
C ALA A 81 57.38 38.58 3.89
N GLU A 82 57.95 37.65 4.67
CA GLU A 82 58.27 36.21 4.64
C GLU A 82 58.82 35.90 6.07
N SER A 83 58.63 34.67 6.59
CA SER A 83 59.55 33.93 7.50
C SER A 83 58.82 32.66 7.97
N ALA A 84 59.06 31.46 7.42
CA ALA A 84 60.24 30.59 7.41
C ALA A 84 60.35 29.66 8.64
N GLY A 85 60.47 28.35 8.34
CA GLY A 85 60.79 27.24 9.24
C GLY A 85 59.54 26.51 9.77
N ASP A 86 59.39 25.20 9.73
CA ASP A 86 60.34 24.12 9.48
C ASP A 86 59.58 22.85 9.06
N ALA A 87 60.27 21.96 8.37
CA ALA A 87 59.72 20.74 7.82
C ALA A 87 59.59 19.66 8.89
N ASP A 88 58.44 18.97 8.96
CA ASP A 88 58.49 17.55 9.28
C ASP A 88 57.45 16.77 8.48
N ARG A 89 57.99 15.85 7.69
CA ARG A 89 57.27 14.86 6.91
C ARG A 89 57.23 13.60 7.75
N ALA A 90 56.18 13.42 8.54
CA ALA A 90 55.88 12.14 9.15
C ALA A 90 54.36 11.92 9.22
N GLY A 91 53.91 10.78 8.70
CA GLY A 91 52.58 10.24 8.94
C GLY A 91 51.44 10.83 8.11
N ARG A 92 51.40 10.57 6.79
CA ARG A 92 50.09 10.38 6.15
C ARG A 92 49.55 9.05 6.64
N GLU A 93 48.89 9.06 7.80
CA GLU A 93 47.84 8.10 8.05
C GLU A 93 46.83 8.30 6.91
N ALA A 94 46.63 7.24 6.13
CA ALA A 94 45.52 7.20 5.20
C ALA A 94 44.26 7.54 6.02
N PRO A 95 43.37 8.43 5.54
CA PRO A 95 42.07 8.51 6.18
C PRO A 95 41.49 7.11 6.07
N THR A 96 41.37 6.44 7.21
CA THR A 96 40.41 5.36 7.38
C THR A 96 39.14 5.96 6.82
N ARG A 97 38.71 5.48 5.65
CA ARG A 97 37.33 5.64 5.25
C ARG A 97 36.59 4.90 6.36
N GLU A 98 36.22 5.62 7.41
CA GLU A 98 35.01 5.32 8.10
C GLU A 98 34.00 5.29 6.97
N ASP A 99 33.66 4.07 6.53
CA ASP A 99 32.42 3.80 5.85
C ASP A 99 31.38 4.45 6.74
N THR A 100 31.06 5.70 6.40
CA THR A 100 29.83 6.32 6.83
C THR A 100 28.81 5.55 6.03
N ALA A 101 28.53 4.33 6.48
CA ALA A 101 27.43 3.53 6.00
C ALA A 101 26.23 4.42 6.26
N VAL A 102 25.79 5.09 5.20
CA VAL A 102 24.50 5.76 5.18
C VAL A 102 23.52 4.72 5.70
N PRO A 103 22.77 4.99 6.78
CA PRO A 103 21.82 4.02 7.29
C PRO A 103 20.94 3.58 6.12
N SER A 104 20.92 2.28 5.85
CA SER A 104 20.18 1.73 4.73
C SER A 104 18.72 2.16 4.90
N PRO A 105 18.14 2.91 3.95
CA PRO A 105 16.79 3.50 4.07
C PRO A 105 15.67 2.43 4.00
N GLU A 106 15.98 1.15 4.18
CA GLU A 106 15.16 0.02 3.78
C GLU A 106 13.80 -0.01 4.49
N PRO A 107 13.70 0.09 5.84
CA PRO A 107 12.38 0.17 6.48
C PRO A 107 11.64 1.46 6.13
N ALA A 108 12.36 2.55 5.86
CA ALA A 108 11.74 3.82 5.50
C ALA A 108 11.05 3.73 4.14
N LEU A 109 11.60 2.98 3.18
CA LEU A 109 10.96 2.76 1.88
C LEU A 109 9.66 1.96 2.02
N VAL A 110 9.65 0.88 2.80
CA VAL A 110 8.43 0.10 3.06
C VAL A 110 7.40 0.94 3.81
N ARG A 111 7.84 1.72 4.81
CA ARG A 111 6.96 2.64 5.55
C ARG A 111 6.30 3.66 4.64
N ASP A 112 7.08 4.27 3.76
CA ASP A 112 6.63 5.37 2.92
C ASP A 112 5.69 4.84 1.82
N ALA A 113 6.02 3.72 1.18
CA ALA A 113 5.12 3.03 0.24
C ALA A 113 3.84 2.52 0.91
N PHE A 114 3.92 2.06 2.16
CA PHE A 114 2.73 1.68 2.90
C PHE A 114 1.86 2.90 3.26
N ALA A 115 2.47 4.06 3.51
CA ALA A 115 1.73 5.30 3.77
C ALA A 115 0.94 5.78 2.54
N THR A 116 1.51 5.65 1.33
CA THR A 116 0.80 6.00 0.09
C THR A 116 -0.33 5.03 -0.22
N LEU A 117 -0.14 3.72 0.02
CA LEU A 117 -1.23 2.74 -0.03
C LEU A 117 -2.37 3.09 0.95
N GLN A 118 -2.03 3.48 2.18
CA GLN A 118 -3.01 3.88 3.19
C GLN A 118 -3.83 5.11 2.78
N ALA A 119 -3.27 6.02 1.98
CA ALA A 119 -4.00 7.16 1.46
C ALA A 119 -5.21 6.76 0.59
N THR A 120 -5.28 5.51 0.13
CA THR A 120 -6.38 4.99 -0.68
C THR A 120 -7.46 4.26 0.13
N LEU A 121 -7.25 3.91 1.41
CA LEU A 121 -8.15 3.02 2.18
C LEU A 121 -9.56 3.61 2.44
N GLY A 122 -9.69 4.93 2.44
CA GLY A 122 -10.98 5.62 2.53
C GLY A 122 -11.64 5.89 1.17
N GLU A 123 -10.93 5.60 0.08
CA GLU A 123 -11.40 5.79 -1.28
C GLU A 123 -12.02 4.47 -1.81
N THR A 124 -13.04 4.62 -2.65
CA THR A 124 -13.70 3.55 -3.40
C THR A 124 -14.33 4.13 -4.65
N CYS A 125 -14.79 3.29 -5.56
CA CYS A 125 -15.53 3.70 -6.74
C CYS A 125 -16.65 2.72 -7.05
N THR A 126 -17.57 3.14 -7.93
CA THR A 126 -18.58 2.26 -8.52
C THR A 126 -18.11 1.85 -9.92
N PRO A 127 -17.98 0.55 -10.24
CA PRO A 127 -17.62 0.11 -11.59
C PRO A 127 -18.56 0.70 -12.66
N GLY A 128 -17.98 1.15 -13.78
CA GLY A 128 -18.66 1.87 -14.86
C GLY A 128 -18.79 3.37 -14.61
N ALA A 129 -18.35 3.89 -13.47
CA ALA A 129 -18.21 5.32 -13.23
C ALA A 129 -16.82 5.81 -13.67
N GLY A 130 -16.75 6.99 -14.28
CA GLY A 130 -15.51 7.49 -14.89
C GLY A 130 -14.34 7.75 -13.93
N ASP A 131 -14.60 7.84 -12.62
CA ASP A 131 -13.58 7.96 -11.57
C ASP A 131 -13.00 6.59 -11.15
N CYS A 132 -13.64 5.49 -11.53
CA CYS A 132 -13.28 4.16 -11.07
C CYS A 132 -11.98 3.63 -11.68
N ALA A 133 -11.74 3.95 -12.95
CA ALA A 133 -10.47 3.67 -13.63
C ALA A 133 -9.28 4.31 -12.88
N TYR A 134 -9.44 5.57 -12.46
CA TYR A 134 -8.40 6.31 -11.75
C TYR A 134 -8.11 5.69 -10.39
N PHE A 135 -9.16 5.42 -9.60
CA PHE A 135 -9.02 4.80 -8.28
C PHE A 135 -8.34 3.43 -8.37
N LEU A 136 -8.80 2.55 -9.26
CA LEU A 136 -8.24 1.20 -9.40
C LEU A 136 -6.80 1.21 -9.94
N GLY A 137 -6.51 2.12 -10.87
CA GLY A 137 -5.15 2.35 -11.36
C GLY A 137 -4.23 2.77 -10.22
N ARG A 138 -4.65 3.73 -9.40
CA ARG A 138 -3.90 4.21 -8.22
C ARG A 138 -3.65 3.08 -7.23
N VAL A 139 -4.68 2.35 -6.79
CA VAL A 139 -4.50 1.24 -5.83
C VAL A 139 -3.52 0.20 -6.37
N THR A 140 -3.60 -0.15 -7.65
CA THR A 140 -2.68 -1.12 -8.26
C THR A 140 -1.24 -0.61 -8.31
N GLN A 141 -1.05 0.69 -8.55
CA GLN A 141 0.27 1.33 -8.50
C GLN A 141 0.85 1.28 -7.08
N GLU A 142 0.09 1.70 -6.07
CA GLU A 142 0.57 1.70 -4.67
C GLU A 142 0.92 0.28 -4.19
N LEU A 143 0.16 -0.73 -4.60
CA LEU A 143 0.47 -2.13 -4.33
C LEU A 143 1.77 -2.58 -5.03
N THR A 144 2.06 -2.05 -6.21
CA THR A 144 3.31 -2.37 -6.93
C THR A 144 4.51 -1.77 -6.20
N GLU A 145 4.44 -0.49 -5.83
CA GLU A 145 5.50 0.20 -5.09
C GLU A 145 5.75 -0.45 -3.70
N LEU A 146 4.68 -0.94 -3.05
CA LEU A 146 4.80 -1.69 -1.82
C LEU A 146 5.46 -3.08 -2.02
N ASP A 147 5.11 -3.82 -3.07
CA ASP A 147 5.77 -5.11 -3.39
C ASP A 147 7.27 -4.91 -3.65
N GLU A 148 7.64 -3.89 -4.41
CA GLU A 148 9.04 -3.57 -4.72
C GLU A 148 9.84 -3.20 -3.46
N SER A 149 9.30 -2.31 -2.62
CA SER A 149 9.96 -1.92 -1.36
C SER A 149 10.13 -3.10 -0.40
N MET A 150 9.10 -3.95 -0.24
CA MET A 150 9.17 -5.13 0.62
C MET A 150 10.20 -6.17 0.13
N ARG A 151 10.41 -6.29 -1.18
CA ARG A 151 11.44 -7.20 -1.73
C ARG A 151 12.85 -6.65 -1.57
N ALA A 152 13.01 -5.33 -1.67
CA ALA A 152 14.28 -4.65 -1.53
C ALA A 152 14.75 -4.60 -0.07
N ASP A 153 13.82 -4.63 0.89
CA ASP A 153 14.13 -4.45 2.31
C ASP A 153 15.22 -5.41 2.82
N SER A 154 16.11 -4.87 3.67
CA SER A 154 17.24 -5.59 4.26
C SER A 154 16.88 -6.84 5.08
N LYS A 155 15.67 -6.92 5.64
CA LYS A 155 15.16 -8.11 6.36
C LYS A 155 14.77 -9.22 5.38
N GLY A 156 14.64 -8.89 4.09
CA GLY A 156 14.38 -9.78 2.98
C GLY A 156 12.91 -10.18 2.82
N PRO A 157 12.56 -10.81 1.68
CA PRO A 157 11.17 -11.13 1.33
C PRO A 157 10.51 -12.17 2.26
N GLY A 158 11.30 -12.90 3.04
CA GLY A 158 10.77 -13.83 4.05
C GLY A 158 10.06 -13.09 5.20
N HIS A 159 10.45 -11.85 5.47
CA HIS A 159 9.82 -11.01 6.49
C HIS A 159 8.40 -10.62 6.09
N PHE A 160 8.21 -10.22 4.83
CA PHE A 160 6.91 -9.82 4.27
C PHE A 160 6.22 -10.95 3.50
N ALA A 161 6.41 -12.21 3.91
CA ALA A 161 6.02 -13.37 3.12
C ALA A 161 4.53 -13.37 2.73
N LYS A 162 3.64 -12.97 3.65
CA LYS A 162 2.20 -12.92 3.37
C LYS A 162 1.83 -11.78 2.42
N PRO A 163 2.15 -10.50 2.68
CA PRO A 163 1.87 -9.42 1.73
C PRO A 163 2.40 -9.69 0.32
N LEU A 164 3.65 -10.16 0.20
CA LEU A 164 4.26 -10.47 -1.10
C LEU A 164 3.55 -11.63 -1.82
N ALA A 165 3.02 -12.61 -1.09
CA ALA A 165 2.24 -13.69 -1.68
C ALA A 165 0.88 -13.20 -2.19
N ASP A 166 0.21 -12.34 -1.42
CA ASP A 166 -1.10 -11.77 -1.77
C ASP A 166 -0.98 -10.86 -3.01
N MET A 167 0.04 -9.99 -3.07
CA MET A 167 0.30 -9.13 -4.24
C MET A 167 0.68 -9.95 -5.47
N LYS A 168 1.51 -10.99 -5.30
CA LYS A 168 1.84 -11.90 -6.41
C LYS A 168 0.58 -12.59 -6.98
N ALA A 169 -0.34 -13.04 -6.13
CA ALA A 169 -1.59 -13.66 -6.57
C ALA A 169 -2.49 -12.66 -7.31
N LEU A 170 -2.56 -11.41 -6.83
CA LEU A 170 -3.27 -10.33 -7.50
C LEU A 170 -2.66 -10.04 -8.88
N PHE A 171 -1.34 -9.82 -8.96
CA PHE A 171 -0.68 -9.47 -10.23
C PHE A 171 -0.72 -10.61 -11.25
N ALA A 172 -0.69 -11.87 -10.80
CA ALA A 172 -0.94 -13.01 -11.67
C ALA A 172 -2.37 -13.04 -12.24
N THR A 173 -3.35 -12.56 -11.46
CA THR A 173 -4.75 -12.44 -11.89
C THR A 173 -4.94 -11.31 -12.90
N LEU A 174 -4.29 -10.17 -12.67
CA LEU A 174 -4.38 -8.99 -13.54
C LEU A 174 -3.54 -9.11 -14.83
N GLY A 175 -2.45 -9.87 -14.80
CA GLY A 175 -1.50 -9.91 -15.91
C GLY A 175 -0.92 -8.53 -16.21
N GLU A 176 -0.75 -8.20 -17.50
CA GLU A 176 -0.25 -6.90 -17.97
C GLU A 176 -1.37 -5.92 -18.38
N ASP A 177 -2.61 -6.38 -18.43
CA ASP A 177 -3.75 -5.55 -18.86
C ASP A 177 -4.10 -4.55 -17.76
N ARG A 178 -4.03 -3.26 -18.09
CA ARG A 178 -4.35 -2.13 -17.20
C ARG A 178 -5.48 -1.28 -17.75
N THR A 179 -6.27 -1.82 -18.69
CA THR A 179 -7.47 -1.13 -19.18
C THR A 179 -8.53 -1.05 -18.09
N GLU A 180 -9.35 0.00 -18.13
CA GLU A 180 -10.45 0.22 -17.17
C GLU A 180 -11.34 -1.01 -17.02
N ALA A 181 -11.86 -1.53 -18.14
CA ALA A 181 -12.74 -2.70 -18.12
C ALA A 181 -12.09 -3.93 -17.46
N HIS A 182 -10.77 -4.10 -17.60
CA HIS A 182 -10.03 -5.17 -16.95
C HIS A 182 -9.91 -4.95 -15.45
N LEU A 183 -9.49 -3.76 -15.03
CA LEU A 183 -9.32 -3.44 -13.61
C LEU A 183 -10.67 -3.50 -12.88
N GLU A 184 -11.73 -2.97 -13.47
CA GLU A 184 -13.08 -3.01 -12.89
C GLU A 184 -13.61 -4.43 -12.73
N LYS A 185 -13.38 -5.30 -13.71
CA LYS A 185 -13.69 -6.74 -13.60
C LYS A 185 -13.02 -7.39 -12.39
N HIS A 186 -11.84 -6.90 -12.01
CA HIS A 186 -11.05 -7.37 -10.88
C HIS A 186 -11.11 -6.46 -9.64
N PHE A 187 -12.07 -5.52 -9.58
CA PHE A 187 -12.24 -4.55 -8.49
C PHE A 187 -12.12 -5.20 -7.10
N SER A 188 -12.89 -6.27 -6.85
CA SER A 188 -12.93 -6.92 -5.54
C SER A 188 -11.58 -7.56 -5.16
N ALA A 189 -10.81 -8.04 -6.13
CA ALA A 189 -9.50 -8.60 -5.86
C ALA A 189 -8.50 -7.48 -5.52
N ILE A 190 -8.51 -6.38 -6.28
CA ILE A 190 -7.63 -5.22 -6.06
C ILE A 190 -7.89 -4.61 -4.67
N VAL A 191 -9.15 -4.27 -4.38
CA VAL A 191 -9.54 -3.65 -3.10
C VAL A 191 -9.35 -4.63 -1.93
N GLY A 192 -9.71 -5.91 -2.11
CA GLY A 192 -9.52 -6.93 -1.09
C GLY A 192 -8.05 -7.15 -0.71
N THR A 193 -7.15 -7.16 -1.70
CA THR A 193 -5.70 -7.27 -1.45
C THR A 193 -5.17 -6.03 -0.72
N ARG A 194 -5.56 -4.82 -1.13
CA ARG A 194 -5.21 -3.58 -0.42
C ARG A 194 -5.61 -3.64 1.04
N ASP A 195 -6.87 -3.96 1.32
CA ASP A 195 -7.42 -3.96 2.67
C ASP A 195 -6.81 -5.08 3.53
N GLY A 196 -6.57 -6.25 2.94
CA GLY A 196 -5.90 -7.36 3.60
C GLY A 196 -4.45 -7.07 3.95
N ILE A 197 -3.69 -6.41 3.07
CA ILE A 197 -2.32 -5.98 3.33
C ILE A 197 -2.31 -4.90 4.40
N ASN A 198 -3.19 -3.91 4.33
CA ASN A 198 -3.30 -2.92 5.41
C ASN A 198 -3.55 -3.59 6.76
N THR A 199 -4.50 -4.52 6.84
CA THR A 199 -4.78 -5.24 8.09
C THR A 199 -3.54 -5.95 8.61
N TRP A 200 -2.84 -6.69 7.74
CA TRP A 200 -1.63 -7.40 8.13
C TRP A 200 -0.53 -6.45 8.61
N MET A 201 -0.26 -5.38 7.88
CA MET A 201 0.74 -4.37 8.25
C MET A 201 0.36 -3.69 9.57
N GLN A 202 -0.92 -3.41 9.85
CA GLN A 202 -1.29 -2.83 11.15
C GLN A 202 -1.09 -3.80 12.32
N GLU A 203 -1.17 -5.11 12.08
CA GLU A 203 -0.87 -6.15 13.08
C GLU A 203 0.64 -6.38 13.30
N HIS A 204 1.48 -5.93 12.35
CA HIS A 204 2.94 -6.14 12.34
C HIS A 204 3.69 -4.79 12.29
N PRO A 205 3.47 -3.88 13.25
CA PRO A 205 3.99 -2.51 13.19
C PRO A 205 5.52 -2.42 13.19
N ASP A 206 6.21 -3.38 13.80
CA ASP A 206 7.67 -3.45 13.90
C ASP A 206 8.33 -3.88 12.58
N ASP A 207 7.53 -4.38 11.63
CA ASP A 207 8.06 -4.89 10.37
C ASP A 207 8.47 -3.74 9.42
N TYR A 208 7.86 -2.55 9.56
CA TYR A 208 8.06 -1.38 8.69
C TYR A 208 8.22 -0.05 9.45
N ARG A 209 8.42 -0.06 10.77
CA ARG A 209 8.75 1.15 11.56
C ARG A 209 10.23 1.16 11.91
#